data_AF-A0AAV9C4T7-F1
#
_entry.id   AF-A0AAV9C4T7-F1
#
_cell.length_a   1.000
_cell.length_b   1.000
_cell.length_c   1.000
_cell.angle_alpha   90.00
_cell.angle_beta   90.00
_cell.angle_gamma   90.00
#
_symmetry.space_group_name_H-M   'P 1'
#
loop_
_entity.id
_entity.type
_entity.pdbx_description
1 polymer ?
#
loop_
_entity_poly.entity_id
_entity_poly.type
_entity_poly.pdbx_seq_one_letter_code
_entity_poly.pdbx_strand_id
1 'polypeptide(L)' 'MEMHPGWRNDKMLALCKKNGIHVTAYSPLGSSQGDRDMIHDPIVMKVAQKLNKTPGQVLVRWGIQ' A
#
# COMPACT_ATOMS: atom_id res chain seq x y z
N MET A 1 10.92 -0.69 -4.17
CA MET A 1 10.17 0.00 -5.24
C MET A 1 8.95 0.70 -4.65
N GLU A 2 8.44 1.75 -5.27
CA GLU A 2 7.16 2.37 -4.85
C GLU A 2 6.03 1.35 -4.97
N MET A 3 5.27 1.18 -3.88
CA MET A 3 4.11 0.29 -3.85
C MET A 3 3.15 0.67 -2.71
N HIS A 4 1.88 0.88 -3.06
CA HIS A 4 0.76 1.16 -2.16
C HIS A 4 -0.56 0.79 -2.90
N PRO A 5 -1.76 0.83 -2.28
CA PRO A 5 -2.99 0.42 -2.96
C PRO A 5 -3.29 1.17 -4.27
N GLY A 6 -2.96 2.46 -4.34
CA GLY A 6 -3.07 3.28 -5.56
C GLY A 6 -2.01 2.99 -6.64
N TRP A 7 -0.91 2.33 -6.28
CA TRP A 7 0.12 1.88 -7.22
C TRP A 7 0.65 0.50 -6.82
N ARG A 8 -0.13 -0.53 -7.13
CA ARG A 8 0.15 -1.89 -6.67
C ARG A 8 1.37 -2.53 -7.29
N ASN A 9 1.78 -2.05 -8.48
CA ASN A 9 2.97 -2.50 -9.19
C ASN A 9 3.03 -4.04 -9.37
N ASP A 10 1.87 -4.68 -9.60
CA ASP A 10 1.70 -6.14 -9.57
C ASP A 10 2.62 -6.88 -10.57
N LYS A 11 2.88 -6.28 -11.75
CA LYS A 11 3.77 -6.85 -12.77
C LYS A 11 5.21 -6.97 -12.26
N MET A 12 5.74 -5.93 -11.62
CA MET A 12 7.09 -5.95 -11.07
C MET A 12 7.16 -6.89 -9.86
N LEU A 13 6.12 -6.89 -9.01
CA LEU A 13 6.04 -7.84 -7.89
C LEU A 13 6.09 -9.29 -8.37
N ALA A 14 5.35 -9.63 -9.42
CA ALA A 14 5.37 -10.97 -10.01
C ALA A 14 6.75 -11.33 -10.59
N LEU A 15 7.42 -10.39 -11.25
CA LEU A 15 8.77 -10.58 -11.77
C LEU A 15 9.79 -10.81 -10.64
N CYS A 16 9.76 -10.00 -9.58
CA CYS A 16 10.64 -10.16 -8.42
C CYS A 16 10.40 -11.52 -7.75
N LYS A 17 9.13 -11.91 -7.53
CA LYS A 17 8.75 -13.21 -6.98
C LYS A 17 9.27 -14.38 -7.83
N LYS A 18 9.11 -14.31 -9.16
CA LYS A 18 9.60 -15.36 -10.09
C LYS A 18 11.12 -15.56 -10.00
N ASN A 19 11.88 -14.50 -9.71
CA ASN A 19 13.33 -14.53 -9.65
C ASN A 19 13.89 -14.61 -8.22
N GLY A 20 13.06 -14.85 -7.20
CA GLY A 20 13.51 -14.93 -5.80
C GLY A 20 14.04 -13.61 -5.23
N ILE A 21 13.67 -12.46 -5.82
CA ILE A 21 14.10 -11.13 -5.37
C ILE A 21 13.14 -10.63 -4.29
N HIS A 22 13.68 -10.33 -3.11
CA HIS A 22 12.91 -9.70 -2.04
C HIS A 22 12.50 -8.27 -2.42
N VAL A 23 11.26 -7.91 -2.12
CA VAL A 23 10.70 -6.58 -2.39
C VAL A 23 10.51 -5.83 -1.09
N THR A 24 11.16 -4.67 -0.99
CA THR A 24 10.86 -3.65 0.02
C THR A 24 10.04 -2.53 -0.63
N ALA A 25 8.85 -2.26 -0.08
CA ALA A 25 7.97 -1.18 -0.52
C ALA A 25 8.47 0.19 0.02
N TYR A 26 8.73 1.12 -0.89
CA TYR A 26 8.98 2.53 -0.60
C TYR A 26 7.66 3.32 -0.70
N SER A 27 7.52 4.38 0.10
CA SER A 27 6.29 5.18 0.22
C SER A 27 5.02 4.32 0.34
N PRO A 28 4.95 3.36 1.29
CA PRO A 28 3.81 2.45 1.42
C PRO A 28 2.51 3.17 1.82
N LEU A 29 2.61 4.42 2.27
CA LEU A 29 1.48 5.28 2.63
C LEU A 29 1.03 6.21 1.48
N GLY A 30 1.63 6.08 0.30
CA GLY A 30 1.44 7.04 -0.80
C GLY A 30 2.15 8.37 -0.54
N SER A 31 1.58 9.47 -1.04
CA SER A 31 2.06 10.83 -0.81
C SER A 31 0.91 11.76 -0.40
N SER A 32 1.20 12.89 0.23
CA SER A 32 0.16 13.83 0.67
C SER A 32 -0.46 14.68 -0.46
N GLN A 33 -0.35 14.25 -1.73
CA GLN A 33 -0.74 15.07 -2.88
C GLN A 33 -1.56 14.28 -3.89
N GLY A 34 -2.74 14.82 -4.22
CA GLY A 34 -3.61 14.33 -5.28
C GLY A 34 -4.04 12.87 -5.09
N ASP A 35 -4.10 12.13 -6.20
CA ASP A 35 -4.59 10.75 -6.26
C ASP A 35 -3.70 9.72 -5.54
N ARG A 36 -2.60 10.17 -4.92
CA ARG A 36 -1.68 9.34 -4.14
C ARG A 36 -1.86 9.48 -2.64
N ASP A 37 -2.81 10.30 -2.18
CA ASP A 37 -3.12 10.46 -0.76
C ASP A 37 -3.92 9.28 -0.21
N MET A 38 -3.18 8.24 0.16
CA MET A 38 -3.78 7.00 0.65
C MET A 38 -4.21 7.07 2.10
N ILE A 39 -3.70 8.05 2.86
CA ILE A 39 -4.11 8.26 4.26
C ILE A 39 -5.55 8.77 4.31
N HIS A 40 -5.94 9.63 3.36
CA HIS A 40 -7.29 10.19 3.27
C HIS A 40 -8.18 9.51 2.23
N ASP A 41 -7.75 8.38 1.66
CA ASP A 41 -8.57 7.61 0.72
C ASP A 41 -9.84 7.07 1.42
N PRO A 42 -11.05 7.29 0.84
CA PRO A 42 -12.31 6.88 1.47
C PRO A 42 -12.42 5.37 1.75
N ILE A 43 -11.83 4.52 0.91
CA ILE A 43 -11.84 3.07 1.08
C ILE A 43 -10.91 2.70 2.23
N VAL A 44 -9.70 3.27 2.28
CA VAL A 44 -8.75 3.04 3.37
C VAL A 44 -9.34 3.49 4.71
N MET A 45 -9.96 4.68 4.78
CA MET A 45 -10.62 5.16 5.99
C MET A 45 -11.78 4.26 6.43
N LYS A 46 -12.60 3.78 5.49
CA LYS A 46 -13.71 2.86 5.80
C LYS A 46 -13.20 1.54 6.38
N VAL A 47 -12.12 0.98 5.82
CA VAL A 47 -11.49 -0.25 6.34
C VAL A 47 -10.86 0.01 7.71
N ALA A 48 -10.16 1.13 7.90
CA ALA A 48 -9.56 1.53 9.16
C ALA A 48 -10.62 1.65 10.28
N GLN A 49 -11.75 2.27 9.99
CA GLN A 49 -12.88 2.38 10.92
C GLN A 49 -13.44 0.99 11.28
N LYS A 50 -13.71 0.14 10.28
CA LYS A 50 -14.24 -1.22 10.50
C LYS A 50 -13.32 -2.07 11.38
N LEU A 51 -12.01 -1.87 11.29
CA LEU A 51 -11.00 -2.66 12.01
C LEU A 51 -10.54 -2.00 13.32
N ASN A 52 -11.03 -0.81 13.66
CA ASN A 52 -10.55 0.01 14.77
C ASN A 52 -9.01 0.20 14.72
N LYS A 53 -8.51 0.65 13.57
CA LYS A 53 -7.09 0.92 13.29
C LYS A 53 -6.92 2.28 12.61
N THR A 54 -5.69 2.77 12.51
CA THR A 54 -5.39 3.97 11.72
C THR A 54 -5.29 3.63 10.21
N PRO A 55 -5.56 4.59 9.30
CA PRO A 55 -5.32 4.39 7.86
C PRO A 55 -3.90 3.91 7.56
N GLY A 56 -2.89 4.50 8.22
CA GLY A 56 -1.50 4.08 8.07
C GLY A 56 -1.25 2.62 8.47
N GLN A 57 -1.87 2.14 9.55
CA GLN A 57 -1.78 0.73 9.94
C GLN A 57 -2.41 -0.21 8.92
N VAL A 58 -3.54 0.19 8.32
CA VAL A 58 -4.18 -0.58 7.24
C VAL A 58 -3.28 -0.65 6.01
N LEU A 59 -2.65 0.46 5.62
CA LEU A 59 -1.75 0.52 4.47
C LEU A 59 -0.49 -0.32 4.66
N VAL A 60 0.14 -0.25 5.84
CA VAL A 60 1.28 -1.12 6.17
C VAL A 60 0.83 -2.59 6.18
N ARG A 61 -0.34 -2.89 6.77
CA ARG A 61 -0.86 -4.27 6.81
C ARG A 61 -1.12 -4.82 5.41
N TRP A 62 -1.67 -4.00 4.51
CA TRP A 62 -1.89 -4.37 3.11
C TRP A 62 -0.59 -4.79 2.41
N GLY A 63 0.51 -4.08 2.65
CA GLY A 63 1.80 -4.37 2.01
C GLY A 63 2.52 -5.64 2.52
N ILE A 64 2.09 -6.21 3.65
CA ILE A 64 2.69 -7.41 4.26
C ILE A 64 1.81 -8.67 4.17
N GLN A 65 0.63 -8.58 3.54
CA GLN A 65 -0.26 -9.72 3.34
C GLN A 65 0.18 -10.58 2.14
#